data_AF-A0A920GIE6-F1
#
_entry.id   AF-A0A920GIE6-F1
#
_cell.length_a   1.000
_cell.length_b   1.000
_cell.length_c   1.000
_cell.angle_alpha   90.00
_cell.angle_beta   90.00
_cell.angle_gamma   90.00
#
_symmetry.space_group_name_H-M   'P 1'
#
loop_
_entity.id
_entity.type
_entity.pdbx_description
1 polymer ?
#
loop_
_entity_poly.entity_id
_entity_poly.type
_entity_poly.pdbx_seq_one_letter_code
_entity_poly.pdbx_strand_id
1 'polypeptide(L)' 'MKTIHGIENFPPSEGSIVTIGTFDGVHLGHKQILKQLIDTSQQSKLKSVC' A
#
# COMPACT_ATOMS: atom_id res chain seq x y z
N MET A 1 -1.95 -7.46 9.06
CA MET A 1 -1.08 -6.50 8.35
C MET A 1 0.32 -7.07 8.34
N LYS A 2 0.98 -7.14 7.18
CA LYS A 2 2.38 -7.58 7.06
C LYS A 2 3.25 -6.32 6.92
N THR A 3 4.29 -6.19 7.74
CA THR A 3 5.25 -5.09 7.64
C THR A 3 6.52 -5.62 6.99
N ILE A 4 7.08 -4.84 6.07
CA ILE A 4 8.35 -5.15 5.38
C ILE A 4 9.28 -3.97 5.70
N HIS A 5 10.44 -4.26 6.26
CA HIS A 5 11.47 -3.25 6.55
C HIS A 5 12.61 -3.45 5.57
N GLY A 6 12.94 -2.39 4.81
CA GLY A 6 13.97 -2.48 3.77
C GLY A 6 13.45 -3.13 2.47
N ILE A 7 13.97 -2.64 1.35
CA ILE A 7 13.57 -3.09 0.01
C ILE A 7 14.07 -4.51 -0.29
N GLU A 8 15.17 -4.92 0.32
CA GLU A 8 15.76 -6.25 0.22
C GLU A 8 14.83 -7.36 0.72
N ASN A 9 13.89 -7.02 1.60
CA ASN A 9 12.88 -7.93 2.15
C ASN A 9 11.56 -7.91 1.35
N PHE A 10 11.48 -7.09 0.29
CA PHE A 10 10.32 -7.02 -0.58
C PHE A 10 10.32 -8.18 -1.58
N PRO A 11 9.23 -8.96 -1.70
CA PRO A 11 9.17 -10.10 -2.61
C PRO A 11 9.23 -9.62 -4.07
N PRO A 12 10.22 -10.07 -4.88
CA PRO A 12 10.48 -9.52 -6.21
C PRO A 12 9.47 -9.95 -7.29
N SER A 13 8.64 -10.95 -7.03
CA SER A 13 7.85 -11.65 -8.05
C SER A 13 6.36 -11.31 -8.08
N GLU A 14 5.90 -10.29 -7.34
CA GLU A 14 4.48 -9.94 -7.28
C GLU A 14 4.26 -8.47 -7.66
N GLY A 15 3.49 -8.24 -8.73
CA GLY A 15 2.98 -6.90 -9.05
C GLY A 15 2.19 -6.33 -7.88
N SER A 16 2.43 -5.06 -7.56
CA SER A 16 1.85 -4.41 -6.38
C SER A 16 1.41 -2.98 -6.71
N ILE A 17 0.31 -2.55 -6.12
CA ILE A 17 -0.13 -1.15 -6.10
C ILE A 17 0.41 -0.53 -4.82
N VAL A 18 1.12 0.59 -4.93
CA VAL A 18 1.85 1.20 -3.81
C VAL A 18 1.39 2.64 -3.59
N THR A 19 1.25 3.03 -2.33
CA THR A 19 1.22 4.43 -1.93
C THR A 19 2.43 4.74 -1.06
N ILE A 20 2.88 6.00 -1.02
CA ILE A 20 4.08 6.42 -0.28
C ILE A 20 3.71 7.64 0.56
N GLY A 21 4.02 7.59 1.85
CA GLY A 21 3.79 8.69 2.79
C GLY A 21 4.20 8.32 4.20
N THR A 22 4.36 9.32 5.08
CA THR A 22 4.67 9.08 6.49
C THR A 22 3.47 8.54 7.28
N PHE A 23 2.25 8.80 6.78
CA PHE A 23 0.97 8.37 7.34
C PHE A 23 0.74 8.65 8.83
N ASP A 24 1.52 9.57 9.42
CA ASP A 24 1.40 9.92 10.84
C ASP A 24 0.02 10.51 11.15
N GLY A 25 -0.66 9.94 12.14
CA GLY A 25 -2.01 10.30 12.57
C GLY A 25 -3.19 9.88 11.66
N VAL A 26 -2.96 9.22 10.50
CA VAL A 26 -4.00 8.67 9.58
C VAL A 26 -5.30 9.50 9.52
N HIS A 27 -5.17 10.78 9.16
CA HIS A 27 -6.27 11.74 9.06
C HIS A 27 -7.22 11.44 7.87
N LEU A 28 -8.25 12.26 7.69
CA LEU A 28 -9.24 12.10 6.60
C LEU A 28 -8.59 11.99 5.22
N GLY A 29 -7.57 12.80 4.93
CA GLY A 29 -6.82 12.72 3.66
C GLY A 29 -6.11 11.38 3.48
N HIS A 30 -5.42 10.89 4.52
CA HIS A 30 -4.78 9.57 4.50
C HIS A 30 -5.81 8.46 4.28
N LYS A 31 -6.98 8.52 4.92
CA LYS A 31 -8.06 7.55 4.72
C LYS A 31 -8.55 7.51 3.28
N GLN A 32 -8.62 8.66 2.61
CA GLN A 32 -9.00 8.71 1.19
C GLN A 32 -7.94 8.07 0.28
N ILE A 33 -6.66 8.34 0.54
CA ILE A 33 -5.54 7.72 -0.20
C ILE A 33 -5.53 6.19 0.00
N LEU A 34 -5.68 5.73 1.25
CA LEU A 34 -5.73 4.30 1.56
C LEU A 34 -6.94 3.62 0.94
N LYS A 35 -8.09 4.29 0.89
CA LYS A 35 -9.28 3.78 0.20
C LYS A 35 -9.01 3.58 -1.28
N GLN A 36 -8.41 4.57 -1.96
CA GLN A 36 -8.07 4.46 -3.37
C GLN A 36 -7.07 3.32 -3.63
N LEU A 37 -6.04 3.19 -2.78
CA LEU A 37 -5.06 2.11 -2.85
C LEU A 37 -5.74 0.73 -2.81
N ILE A 38 -6.66 0.53 -1.86
CA ILE A 38 -7.38 -0.74 -1.70
C ILE A 38 -8.30 -0.99 -2.90
N ASP A 39 -9.08 0.00 -3.31
CA ASP A 39 -10.03 -0.12 -4.42
C ASP A 39 -9.29 -0.46 -5.74
N THR A 40 -8.17 0.20 -6.04
CA THR A 40 -7.34 -0.07 -7.23
C THR A 40 -6.66 -1.44 -7.17
N SER A 41 -6.17 -1.83 -5.99
CA SER A 41 -5.55 -3.14 -5.75
C SER A 41 -6.55 -4.28 -5.99
N GLN A 42 -7.77 -4.15 -5.48
CA GLN A 42 -8.85 -5.12 -5.68
C GLN A 42 -9.25 -5.23 -7.17
N GLN A 43 -9.40 -4.10 -7.86
CA GLN A 43 -9.73 -4.09 -9.28
C GLN A 43 -8.65 -4.76 -10.14
N SER A 44 -7.38 -4.56 -9.77
CA SER A 44 -6.23 -5.09 -10.51
C SER A 44 -5.83 -6.51 -10.07
N LYS A 45 -6.43 -7.04 -9.00
CA LYS A 45 -6.05 -8.31 -8.35
C LYS A 45 -4.56 -8.36 -7.97
N LEU A 46 -4.00 -7.21 -7.59
CA LEU A 46 -2.63 -7.07 -7.12
C LEU A 46 -2.62 -6.88 -5.59
N LYS A 47 -1.44 -6.86 -4.97
CA LYS A 47 -1.33 -6.54 -3.54
C LYS A 47 -1.24 -5.03 -3.35
N SER A 48 -1.89 -4.50 -2.32
CA SER A 48 -1.71 -3.12 -1.87
C SER A 48 -0.59 -3.04 -0.85
N VAL A 49 0.31 -2.07 -1.02
CA VAL A 49 1.43 -1.79 -0.12
C VAL A 49 1.44 -0.30 0.23
N CYS A 50 1.67 0.03 1.50
CA CYS A 50 1.74 1.38 2.03
C CYS A 50 3.01 1.56 2.84
#